data_AF-A0A934GXG9-F1
#
_entry.id   AF-A0A934GXG9-F1
#
_cell.length_a   1.000
_cell.length_b   1.000
_cell.length_c   1.000
_cell.angle_alpha   90.00
_cell.angle_beta   90.00
_cell.angle_gamma   90.00
#
_symmetry.space_group_name_H-M   'P 1'
#
loop_
_entity.id
_entity.type
_entity.pdbx_description
1 polymer ?
#
loop_
_entity_poly.entity_id
_entity_poly.type
_entity_poly.pdbx_seq_one_letter_code
_entity_poly.pdbx_strand_id
1 'polypeptide(L)'
;MNAAPDRDDLPAPLLGCLFCHTEGAMTLTEPRRFLGIGGRFPLLICNHCGSTASFDYDEVNGAADHWGIRYRHYNHGREYYYAGLYLGKAGWLSADDALEISTRAYVQRHRVRQTQQGNLQWLKPLLLSPPPPLLSPDEKILMTFQHVIFYQGNPNTFAQGGLKALDTGSFFVTDHNIHLLGHKRDWSYALRDIQAVNYNERAWFLYVPSSGTLPEFFFGENRLEELDAQLVTAVLEILRQTS
;
A
#
# COMPACT_ATOMS: atom_id res chain seq x y z
N MET A 1 17.44 -28.20 33.11
CA MET A 1 16.90 -28.56 31.79
C MET A 1 15.73 -27.63 31.55
N ASN A 2 15.95 -26.56 30.79
CA ASN A 2 14.85 -25.65 30.44
C ASN A 2 14.08 -26.31 29.31
N ALA A 3 12.77 -26.49 29.51
CA ALA A 3 11.88 -26.90 28.44
C ALA A 3 12.04 -25.92 27.28
N ALA A 4 12.05 -26.43 26.04
CA ALA A 4 11.98 -25.55 24.87
C ALA A 4 10.71 -24.69 25.02
N PRO A 5 10.78 -23.37 24.77
CA PRO A 5 9.60 -22.52 24.84
C PRO A 5 8.52 -23.08 23.91
N ASP A 6 7.28 -23.07 24.39
CA ASP A 6 6.15 -23.46 23.56
C ASP A 6 6.04 -22.49 22.37
N ARG A 7 5.57 -22.97 21.22
CA ARG A 7 5.54 -22.16 19.99
C ARG A 7 4.70 -20.88 20.15
N ASP A 8 3.75 -20.91 21.07
CA ASP A 8 2.82 -19.82 21.38
C ASP A 8 3.47 -18.69 22.20
N ASP A 9 4.66 -18.90 22.77
CA ASP A 9 5.37 -17.90 23.58
C ASP A 9 6.42 -17.10 22.78
N LEU A 10 6.64 -17.45 21.50
CA LEU A 10 7.66 -16.80 20.68
C LEU A 10 7.10 -15.55 20.00
N PRO A 11 7.85 -14.43 19.98
CA PRO A 11 7.54 -13.27 19.15
C PRO A 11 7.28 -13.66 17.69
N ALA A 12 6.24 -13.09 17.09
CA ALA A 12 5.87 -13.36 15.69
C ALA A 12 7.03 -13.24 14.67
N PRO A 13 7.98 -12.27 14.78
CA PRO A 13 9.14 -12.21 13.89
C PRO A 13 10.10 -13.42 13.95
N LEU A 14 10.03 -14.25 15.00
CA LEU A 14 10.77 -15.50 15.13
C LEU A 14 10.04 -16.69 14.48
N LEU A 15 8.71 -16.61 14.37
CA LEU A 15 7.88 -17.63 13.73
C LEU A 15 7.90 -17.48 12.19
N GLY A 16 7.88 -16.24 11.70
CA GLY A 16 7.85 -15.95 10.28
C GLY A 16 8.26 -14.53 9.92
N CYS A 17 8.57 -14.32 8.65
CA CYS A 17 8.98 -13.01 8.16
C CYS A 17 7.79 -12.07 8.08
N LEU A 18 7.76 -10.99 8.88
CA LEU A 18 6.70 -9.98 8.78
C LEU A 18 6.69 -9.25 7.42
N PHE A 19 7.78 -9.30 6.65
CA PHE A 19 7.87 -8.67 5.34
C PHE A 19 7.25 -9.53 4.22
N CYS A 20 7.64 -10.81 4.13
CA CYS A 20 7.18 -11.70 3.06
C CYS A 20 6.15 -12.76 3.47
N HIS A 21 5.95 -12.96 4.78
CA HIS A 21 5.02 -13.91 5.41
C HIS A 21 5.39 -15.38 5.20
N THR A 22 6.67 -15.66 4.99
CA THR A 22 7.19 -17.03 4.95
C THR A 22 7.59 -17.46 6.36
N GLU A 23 6.91 -18.48 6.86
CA GLU A 23 7.22 -19.15 8.12
C GLU A 23 8.55 -19.90 8.03
N GLY A 24 9.28 -19.96 9.15
CA GLY A 24 10.56 -20.69 9.24
C GLY A 24 11.69 -20.12 8.38
N ALA A 25 11.49 -19.00 7.69
CA ALA A 25 12.51 -18.37 6.85
C ALA A 25 13.43 -17.40 7.61
N MET A 26 13.19 -17.21 8.91
CA MET A 26 13.87 -16.23 9.75
C MET A 26 15.06 -16.84 10.48
N THR A 27 16.21 -16.17 10.39
CA THR A 27 17.41 -16.50 11.16
C THR A 27 17.72 -15.33 12.09
N LEU A 28 17.79 -15.61 13.39
CA LEU A 28 18.27 -14.65 14.40
C LEU A 28 19.80 -14.73 14.46
N THR A 29 20.46 -13.58 14.30
CA THR A 29 21.91 -13.47 14.32
C THR A 29 22.34 -12.44 15.36
N GLU A 30 23.33 -12.80 16.18
CA GLU A 30 23.94 -11.90 17.14
C GLU A 30 24.53 -10.65 16.47
N PRO A 31 24.47 -9.47 17.11
CA PRO A 31 25.07 -8.28 16.57
C PRO A 31 26.59 -8.45 16.46
N ARG A 32 27.12 -8.27 15.25
CA ARG A 32 28.57 -8.17 15.06
C ARG A 32 29.07 -6.86 15.66
N ARG A 33 29.94 -6.96 16.66
CA ARG A 33 30.71 -5.82 17.22
C ARG A 33 32.16 -5.97 16.81
N PHE A 34 32.72 -4.95 16.17
CA PHE A 34 34.15 -4.88 15.87
C PHE A 34 34.74 -3.70 16.63
N LEU A 35 35.69 -3.96 17.53
CA LEU A 35 36.33 -2.94 18.38
C LEU A 35 35.32 -2.06 19.18
N GLY A 36 34.23 -2.66 19.67
CA GLY A 36 33.20 -1.94 20.43
C GLY A 36 32.23 -1.10 19.59
N ILE A 37 32.45 -1.00 18.28
CA ILE A 37 31.57 -0.33 17.32
C ILE A 37 30.72 -1.42 16.63
N GLY A 38 29.41 -1.37 16.83
CA GLY A 38 28.50 -2.38 16.27
C GLY A 38 27.05 -2.18 16.68
N GLY A 39 26.16 -2.98 16.12
CA GLY A 39 24.74 -2.96 16.47
C GLY A 39 24.52 -3.32 17.94
N ARG A 40 23.60 -2.64 18.61
CA ARG A 40 23.16 -3.04 19.96
C ARG A 40 22.25 -4.26 19.93
N PHE A 41 21.42 -4.37 18.89
CA PHE A 41 20.31 -5.31 18.78
C PHE A 41 20.67 -6.48 17.84
N PRO A 42 20.17 -7.70 18.11
CA PRO A 42 20.27 -8.81 17.18
C PRO A 42 19.59 -8.49 15.84
N LEU A 43 19.96 -9.25 14.82
CA LEU A 43 19.45 -9.11 13.47
C LEU A 43 18.56 -10.30 13.11
N LEU A 44 17.39 -9.99 12.57
CA LEU A 44 16.51 -10.95 11.92
C LEU A 44 16.75 -10.90 10.42
N ILE A 45 17.12 -12.03 9.82
CA ILE A 45 17.40 -12.16 8.39
C ILE A 45 16.41 -13.15 7.79
N CYS A 46 15.69 -12.73 6.76
CA CYS A 46 14.81 -13.62 6.00
C CYS A 46 15.57 -14.22 4.81
N ASN A 47 15.74 -15.54 4.80
CA ASN A 47 16.42 -16.24 3.69
C ASN A 47 15.54 -16.35 2.43
N HIS A 48 14.24 -16.07 2.52
CA HIS A 48 13.34 -16.12 1.37
C HIS A 48 13.34 -14.80 0.58
N CYS A 49 13.06 -13.67 1.23
CA CYS A 49 12.97 -12.38 0.55
C CYS A 49 14.22 -11.49 0.71
N GLY A 50 15.17 -11.88 1.57
CA GLY A 50 16.39 -11.12 1.84
C GLY A 50 16.24 -9.96 2.82
N SER A 51 15.04 -9.70 3.36
CA SER A 51 14.85 -8.61 4.32
C SER A 51 15.67 -8.81 5.59
N THR A 52 16.26 -7.74 6.11
CA THR A 52 17.03 -7.73 7.36
C THR A 52 16.53 -6.64 8.30
N ALA A 53 16.28 -6.98 9.56
CA ALA A 53 15.80 -6.04 10.57
C ALA A 53 16.61 -6.12 11.87
N SER A 54 16.79 -4.98 12.54
CA SER A 54 17.14 -4.98 13.97
C SER A 54 15.93 -5.44 14.76
N PHE A 55 16.16 -6.26 15.77
CA PHE A 55 15.10 -6.80 16.62
C PHE A 55 15.43 -6.54 18.08
N ASP A 56 14.57 -5.79 18.76
CA ASP A 56 14.68 -5.50 20.18
C ASP A 56 13.71 -6.43 20.92
N TYR A 57 14.24 -7.49 21.52
CA TYR A 57 13.47 -8.48 22.26
C TYR A 57 14.29 -8.95 23.46
N ASP A 58 13.65 -9.02 24.62
CA ASP A 58 14.23 -9.57 25.83
C ASP A 58 13.86 -11.06 25.93
N GLU A 59 14.81 -11.95 25.67
CA GLU A 59 14.59 -13.41 25.74
C GLU A 59 14.30 -13.91 27.17
N VAL A 60 14.67 -13.14 28.19
CA VAL A 60 14.57 -13.56 29.60
C VAL A 60 13.31 -13.02 30.27
N ASN A 61 12.90 -11.79 29.94
CA ASN A 61 11.74 -11.13 30.57
C ASN A 61 10.69 -10.61 29.56
N GLY A 62 10.94 -10.77 28.26
CA GLY A 62 10.08 -10.23 27.21
C GLY A 62 8.88 -11.13 26.97
N ALA A 63 7.69 -10.58 27.20
CA ALA A 63 6.45 -11.18 26.73
C ALA A 63 6.43 -11.21 25.19
N ALA A 64 5.67 -12.14 24.61
CA ALA A 64 5.59 -12.36 23.15
C ALA A 64 5.14 -11.11 22.36
N ASP A 65 4.53 -10.13 23.02
CA ASP A 65 4.03 -8.85 22.53
C ASP A 65 4.96 -7.66 22.84
N HIS A 66 6.00 -7.83 23.66
CA HIS A 66 6.93 -6.77 24.03
C HIS A 66 8.24 -6.88 23.24
N TRP A 67 8.17 -6.48 21.98
CA TRP A 67 9.33 -6.35 21.10
C TRP A 67 9.24 -5.15 20.17
N GLY A 68 10.39 -4.72 19.66
CA GLY A 68 10.52 -3.69 18.65
C GLY A 68 11.23 -4.21 17.41
N ILE A 69 10.90 -3.67 16.24
CA ILE A 69 11.58 -4.03 15.00
C ILE A 69 11.90 -2.80 14.16
N ARG A 70 13.06 -2.82 13.49
CA ARG A 70 13.45 -1.81 12.50
C ARG A 70 14.13 -2.45 11.32
N TYR A 71 13.51 -2.39 10.15
CA TYR A 71 14.13 -2.86 8.91
C TYR A 71 15.34 -2.00 8.53
N ARG A 72 16.45 -2.67 8.20
CA ARG A 72 17.69 -2.04 7.69
C ARG A 72 17.84 -2.24 6.20
N HIS A 73 17.41 -3.40 5.73
CA HIS A 73 17.38 -3.76 4.33
C HIS A 73 16.07 -4.50 4.06
N TYR A 74 15.45 -4.21 2.93
CA TYR A 74 14.20 -4.83 2.53
C TYR A 74 14.15 -5.00 1.02
N ASN A 75 13.30 -5.91 0.57
CA ASN A 75 13.17 -6.23 -0.84
C ASN A 75 12.26 -5.20 -1.54
N HIS A 76 12.75 -4.63 -2.64
CA HIS A 76 12.03 -3.66 -3.47
C HIS A 76 11.21 -4.31 -4.60
N GLY A 77 11.08 -5.63 -4.58
CA GLY A 77 10.24 -6.40 -5.48
C GLY A 77 8.80 -5.89 -5.47
N ARG A 78 8.16 -5.89 -6.64
CA ARG A 78 6.82 -5.29 -6.82
C ARG A 78 5.80 -5.95 -5.90
N GLU A 79 5.90 -7.25 -5.67
CA GLU A 79 5.04 -8.03 -4.78
C GLU A 79 5.13 -7.62 -3.29
N TYR A 80 6.18 -6.89 -2.90
CA TYR A 80 6.38 -6.42 -1.53
C TYR A 80 6.10 -4.93 -1.36
N TYR A 81 5.49 -4.28 -2.35
CA TYR A 81 5.32 -2.83 -2.41
C TYR A 81 4.79 -2.20 -1.10
N TYR A 82 3.65 -2.68 -0.58
CA TYR A 82 3.07 -2.17 0.66
C TYR A 82 4.01 -2.34 1.86
N ALA A 83 4.61 -3.53 2.02
CA ALA A 83 5.56 -3.80 3.11
C ALA A 83 6.81 -2.91 2.99
N GLY A 84 7.33 -2.70 1.78
CA GLY A 84 8.46 -1.81 1.54
C GLY A 84 8.17 -0.37 1.94
N LEU A 85 6.96 0.12 1.64
CA LEU A 85 6.55 1.49 1.96
C LEU A 85 6.35 1.70 3.46
N TYR A 86 5.68 0.76 4.14
CA TYR A 86 5.20 0.98 5.50
C TYR A 86 5.96 0.19 6.59
N LEU A 87 6.59 -0.95 6.30
CA LEU A 87 7.53 -1.61 7.22
C LEU A 87 8.98 -1.21 6.96
N GLY A 88 9.37 -1.19 5.68
CA GLY A 88 10.76 -0.95 5.27
C GLY A 88 11.29 0.43 5.68
N LYS A 89 10.42 1.45 5.71
CA LYS A 89 10.78 2.85 5.94
C LYS A 89 10.37 3.43 7.29
N ALA A 90 9.58 2.71 8.10
CA ALA A 90 8.94 3.28 9.28
C ALA A 90 9.85 3.48 10.51
N GLY A 91 11.15 3.20 10.40
CA GLY A 91 12.06 3.29 11.54
C GLY A 91 11.79 2.16 12.55
N TRP A 92 11.80 2.48 13.84
CA TRP A 92 11.44 1.52 14.89
C TRP A 92 9.93 1.47 15.06
N LEU A 93 9.39 0.26 15.02
CA LEU A 93 7.99 -0.04 15.24
C LEU A 93 7.82 -0.88 16.50
N SER A 94 6.71 -0.66 17.20
CA SER A 94 6.22 -1.56 18.25
C SER A 94 5.75 -2.88 17.63
N ALA A 95 5.52 -3.89 18.48
CA ALA A 95 4.95 -5.17 18.05
C ALA A 95 3.61 -4.99 17.33
N ASP A 96 2.70 -4.23 17.94
CA ASP A 96 1.34 -3.99 17.44
C ASP A 96 1.38 -3.29 16.08
N ASP A 97 2.11 -2.18 15.96
CA ASP A 97 2.22 -1.43 14.70
C ASP A 97 2.83 -2.30 13.59
N ALA A 98 3.89 -3.04 13.91
CA ALA A 98 4.55 -3.91 12.94
C ALA A 98 3.62 -5.05 12.49
N LEU A 99 2.86 -5.65 13.39
CA LEU A 99 1.90 -6.72 13.08
C LEU A 99 0.72 -6.21 12.26
N GLU A 100 0.20 -5.03 12.59
CA GLU A 100 -0.87 -4.41 11.83
C GLU A 100 -0.45 -4.14 10.39
N ILE A 101 0.69 -3.45 10.20
CA ILE A 101 1.21 -3.14 8.86
C ILE A 101 1.54 -4.43 8.10
N SER A 102 2.16 -5.41 8.76
CA SER A 102 2.46 -6.73 8.21
C SER A 102 1.20 -7.44 7.69
N THR A 103 0.14 -7.46 8.50
CA THR A 103 -1.14 -8.08 8.14
C THR A 103 -1.77 -7.38 6.95
N ARG A 104 -1.77 -6.04 6.93
CA ARG A 104 -2.27 -5.27 5.79
C ARG A 104 -1.47 -5.55 4.52
N ALA A 105 -0.14 -5.62 4.63
CA ALA A 105 0.74 -5.92 3.50
C ALA A 105 0.41 -7.26 2.83
N TYR A 106 0.07 -8.29 3.62
CA TYR A 106 -0.36 -9.58 3.12
C TYR A 106 -1.65 -9.51 2.32
N VAL A 107 -2.66 -8.86 2.92
CA VAL A 107 -3.98 -8.69 2.29
C VAL A 107 -3.83 -7.94 0.96
N GLN A 108 -3.07 -6.84 0.95
CA GLN A 108 -2.82 -6.04 -0.26
C GLN A 108 -2.14 -6.88 -1.35
N ARG A 109 -1.06 -7.60 -1.01
CA ARG A 109 -0.35 -8.48 -1.96
C ARG A 109 -1.26 -9.54 -2.55
N HIS A 110 -2.09 -10.17 -1.73
CA HIS A 110 -3.03 -11.18 -2.18
C HIS A 110 -4.07 -10.58 -3.14
N ARG A 111 -4.62 -9.40 -2.81
CA ARG A 111 -5.57 -8.69 -3.65
C ARG A 111 -4.96 -8.26 -4.98
N VAL A 112 -3.70 -7.81 -5.00
CA VAL A 112 -2.99 -7.49 -6.25
C VAL A 112 -2.92 -8.72 -7.15
N ARG A 113 -2.54 -9.89 -6.60
CA ARG A 113 -2.50 -11.16 -7.35
C ARG A 113 -3.88 -11.56 -7.89
N GLN A 114 -4.92 -11.47 -7.06
CA GLN A 114 -6.30 -11.75 -7.49
C GLN A 114 -6.73 -10.83 -8.62
N THR A 115 -6.50 -9.52 -8.48
CA THR A 115 -6.83 -8.52 -9.50
C THR A 115 -6.08 -8.77 -10.80
N GLN A 116 -4.78 -9.08 -10.76
CA GLN A 116 -3.99 -9.41 -11.95
C GLN A 116 -4.47 -10.69 -12.67
N GLN A 117 -5.18 -11.57 -11.97
CA GLN A 117 -5.84 -12.75 -12.53
C GLN A 117 -7.26 -12.45 -13.03
N GLY A 118 -7.68 -11.17 -13.06
CA GLY A 118 -9.03 -10.74 -13.42
C GLY A 118 -10.09 -10.97 -12.33
N ASN A 119 -9.69 -11.36 -11.12
CA ASN A 119 -10.61 -11.61 -10.02
C ASN A 119 -10.80 -10.35 -9.16
N LEU A 120 -11.92 -9.67 -9.39
CA LEU A 120 -12.35 -8.49 -8.63
C LEU A 120 -13.42 -8.80 -7.55
N GLN A 121 -13.71 -10.08 -7.25
CA GLN A 121 -14.78 -10.46 -6.30
C GLN A 121 -14.51 -10.01 -4.85
N TRP A 122 -13.28 -9.63 -4.53
CA TRP A 122 -12.94 -9.07 -3.23
C TRP A 122 -13.38 -7.61 -3.07
N LEU A 123 -13.63 -6.89 -4.18
CA LEU A 123 -14.33 -5.62 -4.15
C LEU A 123 -15.76 -5.90 -3.68
N LYS A 124 -16.32 -4.96 -2.92
CA LYS A 124 -17.71 -5.04 -2.44
C LYS A 124 -18.50 -3.92 -3.12
N PRO A 125 -19.04 -4.14 -4.34
CA PRO A 125 -19.76 -3.11 -5.06
C PRO A 125 -20.94 -2.59 -4.24
N LEU A 126 -21.08 -1.28 -4.17
CA LEU A 126 -22.14 -0.61 -3.43
C LEU A 126 -23.02 0.19 -4.38
N LEU A 127 -24.32 -0.07 -4.33
CA LEU A 127 -25.33 0.78 -4.96
C LEU A 127 -25.80 1.81 -3.93
N LEU A 128 -25.65 3.10 -4.23
CA LEU A 128 -26.14 4.18 -3.37
C LEU A 128 -27.54 4.61 -3.77
N SER A 129 -28.40 4.85 -2.77
CA SER A 129 -29.75 5.37 -2.96
C SER A 129 -30.04 6.48 -1.93
N PRO A 130 -30.16 7.75 -2.34
CA PRO A 130 -30.00 8.23 -3.72
C PRO A 130 -28.53 8.16 -4.20
N PRO A 131 -28.29 8.05 -5.52
CA PRO A 131 -26.94 8.14 -6.06
C PRO A 131 -26.39 9.57 -5.85
N PRO A 132 -25.06 9.72 -5.70
CA PRO A 132 -24.43 11.03 -5.74
C PRO A 132 -24.65 11.73 -7.11
N PRO A 133 -24.43 13.07 -7.19
CA PRO A 133 -24.48 13.78 -8.46
C PRO A 133 -23.63 13.10 -9.55
N LEU A 134 -24.11 13.13 -10.80
CA LEU A 134 -23.52 12.48 -11.98
C LEU A 134 -23.46 10.94 -11.98
N LEU A 135 -23.65 10.26 -10.86
CA LEU A 135 -23.77 8.79 -10.85
C LEU A 135 -25.15 8.36 -11.33
N SER A 136 -25.19 7.42 -12.26
CA SER A 136 -26.43 6.76 -12.64
C SER A 136 -26.99 5.92 -11.47
N PRO A 137 -28.32 5.80 -11.29
CA PRO A 137 -28.91 5.00 -10.22
C PRO A 137 -28.55 3.50 -10.24
N ASP A 138 -28.06 2.99 -11.36
CA ASP A 138 -27.62 1.60 -11.56
C ASP A 138 -26.10 1.42 -11.52
N GLU A 139 -25.32 2.52 -11.47
CA GLU A 139 -23.86 2.45 -11.34
C GLU A 139 -23.45 1.96 -9.95
N LYS A 140 -22.58 0.95 -9.93
CA LYS A 140 -22.07 0.36 -8.68
C LYS A 140 -20.73 0.94 -8.33
N ILE A 141 -20.61 1.51 -7.14
CA ILE A 141 -19.35 2.03 -6.62
C ILE A 141 -18.46 0.87 -6.20
N LEU A 142 -17.28 0.79 -6.79
CA LEU A 142 -16.27 -0.24 -6.53
C LEU A 142 -15.20 0.24 -5.54
N MET A 143 -14.78 1.50 -5.66
CA MET A 143 -13.82 2.13 -4.77
C MET A 143 -14.18 3.59 -4.53
N THR A 144 -13.86 4.08 -3.33
CA THR A 144 -14.05 5.48 -2.94
C THR A 144 -12.77 6.01 -2.30
N PHE A 145 -12.35 7.20 -2.70
CA PHE A 145 -11.19 7.89 -2.13
C PHE A 145 -11.58 9.31 -1.73
N GLN A 146 -10.93 9.81 -0.69
CA GLN A 146 -11.15 11.16 -0.19
C GLN A 146 -9.94 12.04 -0.51
N HIS A 147 -10.18 13.32 -0.77
CA HIS A 147 -9.13 14.31 -1.08
C HIS A 147 -8.31 14.00 -2.34
N VAL A 148 -8.95 13.42 -3.37
CA VAL A 148 -8.31 13.25 -4.67
C VAL A 148 -8.25 14.61 -5.37
N ILE A 149 -7.08 14.96 -5.88
CA ILE A 149 -6.84 16.24 -6.54
C ILE A 149 -6.80 16.02 -8.05
N PHE A 150 -7.51 16.86 -8.80
CA PHE A 150 -7.45 16.88 -10.26
C PHE A 150 -6.49 17.97 -10.73
N TYR A 151 -5.46 17.58 -11.47
CA TYR A 151 -4.40 18.46 -11.94
C TYR A 151 -4.38 18.58 -13.46
N GLN A 152 -3.83 19.71 -13.93
CA GLN A 152 -3.36 19.91 -15.29
C GLN A 152 -1.87 20.26 -15.24
N GLY A 153 -1.05 19.58 -16.05
CA GLY A 153 0.40 19.79 -16.12
C GLY A 153 1.20 18.49 -16.07
N ASN A 154 2.52 18.58 -15.94
CA ASN A 154 3.39 17.40 -15.90
C ASN A 154 3.67 16.97 -14.44
N PRO A 155 3.30 15.75 -14.01
CA PRO A 155 3.56 15.31 -12.64
C PRO A 155 5.04 15.29 -12.25
N ASN A 156 5.97 15.23 -13.22
CA ASN A 156 7.40 15.30 -12.95
C ASN A 156 7.88 16.70 -12.51
N THR A 157 7.06 17.75 -12.71
CA THR A 157 7.39 19.13 -12.33
C THR A 157 6.67 19.57 -11.05
N PHE A 158 6.18 18.62 -10.24
CA PHE A 158 5.47 18.88 -8.97
C PHE A 158 6.24 19.87 -8.07
N ALA A 159 7.56 19.68 -7.91
CA ALA A 159 8.40 20.53 -7.07
C ALA A 159 8.69 21.93 -7.65
N GLN A 160 8.43 22.14 -8.94
CA GLN A 160 8.71 23.38 -9.65
C GLN A 160 7.45 24.24 -9.87
N GLY A 161 6.31 23.86 -9.27
CA GLY A 161 5.05 24.57 -9.44
C GLY A 161 4.44 24.44 -10.84
N GLY A 162 4.88 23.46 -11.64
CA GLY A 162 4.38 23.23 -13.01
C GLY A 162 3.01 22.54 -13.08
N LEU A 163 2.29 22.47 -11.97
CA LEU A 163 0.99 21.84 -11.84
C LEU A 163 -0.06 22.87 -11.42
N LYS A 164 -1.17 22.88 -12.15
CA LYS A 164 -2.34 23.67 -11.81
C LYS A 164 -3.41 22.73 -11.26
N ALA A 165 -3.77 22.92 -9.99
CA ALA A 165 -4.92 22.21 -9.41
C ALA A 165 -6.22 22.74 -10.06
N LEU A 166 -6.92 21.87 -10.76
CA LEU A 166 -8.21 22.15 -11.35
C LEU A 166 -9.30 22.05 -10.28
N ASP A 167 -9.32 20.95 -9.52
CA ASP A 167 -10.30 20.68 -8.46
C ASP A 167 -9.76 19.69 -7.42
N THR A 168 -10.52 19.44 -6.35
CA THR A 168 -10.27 18.38 -5.37
C THR A 168 -11.57 17.91 -4.74
N GLY A 169 -11.66 16.66 -4.27
CA GLY A 169 -12.88 16.17 -3.65
C GLY A 169 -12.98 14.65 -3.44
N SER A 170 -14.21 14.16 -3.37
CA SER A 170 -14.53 12.73 -3.25
C SER A 170 -14.47 12.05 -4.60
N PHE A 171 -13.67 11.00 -4.72
CA PHE A 171 -13.46 10.27 -5.95
C PHE A 171 -14.11 8.89 -5.88
N PHE A 172 -14.89 8.55 -6.90
CA PHE A 172 -15.61 7.29 -7.01
C PHE A 172 -15.18 6.58 -8.27
N VAL A 173 -14.87 5.30 -8.14
CA VAL A 173 -14.65 4.38 -9.26
C VAL A 173 -15.86 3.47 -9.33
N THR A 174 -16.57 3.48 -10.45
CA THR A 174 -17.72 2.61 -10.69
C THR A 174 -17.39 1.51 -11.69
N ASP A 175 -18.38 0.72 -12.08
CA ASP A 175 -18.28 -0.27 -13.15
C ASP A 175 -18.27 0.33 -14.56
N HIS A 176 -18.57 1.63 -14.72
CA HIS A 176 -18.63 2.32 -16.01
C HIS A 176 -17.72 3.55 -16.11
N ASN A 177 -17.64 4.31 -15.02
CA ASN A 177 -17.07 5.64 -15.00
C ASN A 177 -16.14 5.84 -13.78
N ILE A 178 -15.33 6.87 -13.87
CA ILE A 178 -14.71 7.51 -12.72
C ILE A 178 -15.38 8.86 -12.51
N HIS A 179 -15.61 9.23 -11.26
CA HIS A 179 -16.24 10.48 -10.89
C HIS A 179 -15.43 11.19 -9.82
N LEU A 180 -15.25 12.50 -9.97
CA LEU A 180 -14.77 13.38 -8.89
C LEU A 180 -15.89 14.35 -8.55
N LEU A 181 -16.44 14.23 -7.36
CA LEU A 181 -17.30 15.27 -6.78
C LEU A 181 -16.41 16.35 -6.21
N GLY A 182 -16.10 17.33 -7.06
CA GLY A 182 -15.16 18.40 -6.75
C GLY A 182 -15.79 19.54 -5.97
N HIS A 183 -14.96 20.36 -5.34
CA HIS A 183 -15.45 21.58 -4.67
C HIS A 183 -15.94 22.64 -5.66
N LYS A 184 -15.39 22.68 -6.88
CA LYS A 184 -15.80 23.66 -7.90
C LYS A 184 -16.87 23.10 -8.82
N ARG A 185 -16.68 21.85 -9.28
CA ARG A 185 -17.65 21.13 -10.11
C ARG A 185 -17.45 19.62 -10.01
N ASP A 186 -18.44 18.90 -10.49
CA ASP A 186 -18.35 17.45 -10.65
C ASP A 186 -17.72 17.09 -12.00
N TRP A 187 -16.89 16.06 -12.00
CA TRP A 187 -16.18 15.54 -13.16
C TRP A 187 -16.52 14.08 -13.34
N SER A 188 -16.75 13.66 -14.58
CA SER A 188 -17.05 12.27 -14.92
C SER A 188 -16.36 11.88 -16.21
N TYR A 189 -15.70 10.72 -16.22
CA TYR A 189 -15.02 10.15 -17.38
C TYR A 189 -15.35 8.67 -17.50
N ALA A 190 -15.59 8.19 -18.72
CA ALA A 190 -15.75 6.76 -18.95
C ALA A 190 -14.44 6.01 -18.70
N LEU A 191 -14.54 4.81 -18.12
CA LEU A 191 -13.37 3.97 -17.84
C LEU A 191 -12.54 3.72 -19.11
N ARG A 192 -13.21 3.46 -20.25
CA ARG A 192 -12.57 3.26 -21.56
C ARG A 192 -11.76 4.46 -22.07
N ASP A 193 -12.07 5.68 -21.58
CA ASP A 193 -11.40 6.90 -22.02
C ASP A 193 -10.13 7.20 -21.22
N ILE A 194 -9.90 6.45 -20.13
CA ILE A 194 -8.67 6.54 -19.33
C ILE A 194 -7.46 6.24 -20.22
N GLN A 195 -6.51 7.17 -20.26
CA GLN A 195 -5.32 7.07 -21.12
C GLN A 195 -4.25 6.18 -20.50
N ALA A 196 -4.01 6.33 -19.20
CA ALA A 196 -3.00 5.57 -18.48
C ALA A 196 -3.27 5.60 -16.97
N VAL A 197 -2.83 4.56 -16.26
CA VAL A 197 -2.80 4.52 -14.80
C VAL A 197 -1.36 4.24 -14.35
N ASN A 198 -0.83 5.07 -13.45
CA ASN A 198 0.53 4.95 -12.94
C ASN A 198 0.57 5.09 -11.43
N TYR A 199 1.65 4.65 -10.80
CA TYR A 199 1.87 4.88 -9.39
C TYR A 199 3.34 5.04 -9.04
N ASN A 200 3.57 5.66 -7.88
CA ASN A 200 4.83 5.65 -7.18
C ASN A 200 4.58 5.55 -5.67
N GLU A 201 5.65 5.59 -4.88
CA GLU A 201 5.60 5.47 -3.42
C GLU A 201 4.71 6.51 -2.73
N ARG A 202 4.46 7.66 -3.35
CA ARG A 202 3.65 8.74 -2.79
C ARG A 202 2.18 8.66 -3.18
N ALA A 203 1.88 8.20 -4.39
CA ALA A 203 0.53 8.34 -4.95
C ALA A 203 0.28 7.42 -6.16
N TRP A 204 -1.00 7.27 -6.50
CA TRP A 204 -1.45 6.84 -7.81
C TRP A 204 -1.86 8.05 -8.67
N PHE A 205 -1.73 7.87 -9.99
CA PHE A 205 -2.01 8.86 -11.03
C PHE A 205 -2.90 8.24 -12.08
N LEU A 206 -3.97 8.95 -12.45
CA LEU A 206 -4.94 8.48 -13.43
C LEU A 206 -5.13 9.54 -14.51
N TYR A 207 -4.63 9.27 -15.71
CA TYR A 207 -4.62 10.22 -16.82
C TYR A 207 -5.89 10.09 -17.65
N VAL A 208 -6.51 11.23 -17.94
CA VAL A 208 -7.78 11.34 -18.68
C VAL A 208 -7.59 12.20 -19.93
N PRO A 209 -8.53 12.16 -20.90
CA PRO A 209 -8.47 13.01 -22.07
C PRO A 209 -8.38 14.49 -21.68
N SER A 210 -7.34 15.16 -22.13
CA SER A 210 -7.15 16.58 -21.86
C SER A 210 -7.93 17.44 -22.84
N SER A 211 -8.46 18.55 -22.34
CA SER A 211 -9.07 19.61 -23.14
C SER A 211 -8.03 20.55 -23.80
N GLY A 212 -6.75 20.41 -23.46
CA GLY A 212 -5.67 21.29 -23.91
C GLY A 212 -4.38 20.54 -24.25
N THR A 213 -3.26 21.28 -24.31
CA THR A 213 -1.94 20.75 -24.67
C THR A 213 -1.21 20.07 -23.51
N LEU A 214 -1.62 20.35 -22.27
CA LEU A 214 -1.04 19.76 -21.07
C LEU A 214 -1.87 18.56 -20.63
N PRO A 215 -1.26 17.48 -20.09
CA PRO A 215 -2.01 16.33 -19.61
C PRO A 215 -2.84 16.70 -18.38
N GLU A 216 -3.99 16.05 -18.25
CA GLU A 216 -4.88 16.16 -17.10
C GLU A 216 -4.93 14.81 -16.39
N PHE A 217 -4.86 14.82 -15.06
CA PHE A 217 -4.80 13.59 -14.28
C PHE A 217 -5.34 13.76 -12.86
N PHE A 218 -5.92 12.69 -12.32
CA PHE A 218 -6.24 12.59 -10.90
C PHE A 218 -5.04 12.10 -10.11
N PHE A 219 -4.89 12.62 -8.90
CA PHE A 219 -3.85 12.29 -7.95
C PHE A 219 -4.50 11.85 -6.64
N GLY A 220 -4.19 10.63 -6.20
CA GLY A 220 -4.57 10.14 -4.87
C GLY A 220 -3.35 9.67 -4.10
N GLU A 221 -3.19 10.22 -2.89
CA GLU A 221 -2.05 9.94 -2.00
C GLU A 221 -2.12 8.53 -1.42
N ASN A 222 -0.96 7.91 -1.22
CA ASN A 222 -0.85 6.64 -0.50
C ASN A 222 -1.06 6.83 1.00
N ARG A 223 -2.15 6.29 1.53
CA ARG A 223 -2.49 6.30 2.95
C ARG A 223 -2.46 4.88 3.51
N LEU A 224 -1.92 4.73 4.72
CA LEU A 224 -1.74 3.41 5.36
C LEU A 224 -3.05 2.64 5.51
N GLU A 225 -4.15 3.35 5.74
CA GLU A 225 -5.50 2.79 5.96
C GLU A 225 -6.32 2.54 4.70
N GLU A 226 -5.79 2.89 3.53
CA GLU A 226 -6.49 2.77 2.26
C GLU A 226 -5.86 1.67 1.38
N LEU A 227 -6.48 1.42 0.22
CA LEU A 227 -5.85 0.61 -0.82
C LEU A 227 -4.58 1.32 -1.29
N ASP A 228 -3.44 0.63 -1.30
CA ASP A 228 -2.21 1.28 -1.76
C ASP A 228 -2.22 1.46 -3.28
N ALA A 229 -1.39 2.39 -3.77
CA ALA A 229 -1.37 2.74 -5.17
C ALA A 229 -1.10 1.57 -6.11
N GLN A 230 -0.34 0.54 -5.74
CA GLN A 230 -0.19 -0.64 -6.60
C GLN A 230 -1.52 -1.36 -6.78
N LEU A 231 -2.28 -1.57 -5.70
CA LEU A 231 -3.58 -2.23 -5.80
C LEU A 231 -4.61 -1.35 -6.54
N VAL A 232 -4.65 -0.05 -6.26
CA VAL A 232 -5.55 0.89 -6.95
C VAL A 232 -5.31 0.85 -8.46
N THR A 233 -4.05 0.94 -8.87
CA THR A 233 -3.70 0.91 -10.30
C THR A 233 -3.99 -0.44 -10.96
N ALA A 234 -3.74 -1.55 -10.27
CA ALA A 234 -4.09 -2.88 -10.77
C ALA A 234 -5.61 -3.00 -11.01
N VAL A 235 -6.44 -2.48 -10.10
CA VAL A 235 -7.90 -2.52 -10.26
C VAL A 235 -8.34 -1.65 -11.44
N LEU A 236 -7.86 -0.41 -11.52
CA LEU A 236 -8.23 0.51 -12.60
C LEU A 236 -7.83 -0.01 -13.99
N GLU A 237 -6.65 -0.63 -14.13
CA GLU A 237 -6.23 -1.22 -15.40
C GLU A 237 -7.13 -2.39 -15.83
N ILE A 238 -7.55 -3.26 -14.91
CA ILE A 238 -8.49 -4.34 -15.22
C ILE A 238 -9.84 -3.77 -15.64
N LEU A 239 -10.39 -2.82 -14.86
CA LEU A 239 -11.68 -2.20 -15.14
C LEU A 239 -11.71 -1.54 -16.52
N ARG A 240 -10.65 -0.82 -16.88
CA ARG A 240 -10.48 -0.18 -18.20
C ARG A 240 -10.45 -1.18 -19.36
N GLN A 241 -9.85 -2.35 -19.16
CA GLN A 241 -9.75 -3.38 -20.21
C GLN A 241 -11.07 -4.12 -20.44
N THR A 242 -11.96 -4.09 -19.45
CA THR A 242 -13.26 -4.78 -19.49
C THR A 242 -14.45 -3.86 -19.84
N SER A 243 -14.21 -2.55 -19.93
CA SER A 243 -15.23 -1.50 -20.18
C SER A 243 -15.40 -1.12 -21.65
#